data_AF-A0A536HHG2-F1
#
_entry.id   AF-A0A536HHG2-F1
#
_cell.length_a   1.000
_cell.length_b   1.000
_cell.length_c   1.000
_cell.angle_alpha   90.00
_cell.angle_beta   90.00
_cell.angle_gamma   90.00
#
_symmetry.space_group_name_H-M   'P 1'
#
loop_
_entity.id
_entity.type
_entity.pdbx_description
1 polymer ?
#
loop_
_entity_poly.entity_id
_entity_poly.type
_entity_poly.pdbx_seq_one_letter_code
_entity_poly.pdbx_strand_id
1 'polypeptide(L)' 'MSSQSVARSPLLEGTGGEMIGEFFGTMVLILFGDGVVATAFLFEPFTTEWVVVMLGWGLAVMLGIYVCGAISGAHLNPAV' A
#
# COMPACT_ATOMS: atom_id res chain seq x y z
N MET A 1 9.73 27.87 -18.22
CA MET A 1 9.26 27.19 -17.00
C MET A 1 10.11 25.95 -16.82
N SER A 2 11.09 26.02 -15.92
CA SER A 2 12.11 24.99 -15.71
C SER A 2 11.48 23.71 -15.16
N SER A 3 11.54 22.63 -15.94
CA SER A 3 11.39 21.26 -15.44
C SER A 3 12.57 21.00 -14.50
N GLN A 4 12.37 21.29 -13.21
CA GLN A 4 13.27 20.80 -12.17
C GLN A 4 12.91 19.33 -11.99
N SER A 5 13.67 18.44 -12.62
CA SER A 5 13.65 17.03 -12.24
C SER A 5 14.01 17.00 -10.77
N VAL A 6 13.05 16.71 -9.90
CA VAL A 6 13.30 16.46 -8.49
C VAL A 6 14.24 15.26 -8.45
N ALA A 7 15.54 15.50 -8.31
CA ALA A 7 16.52 14.45 -8.17
C ALA A 7 16.12 13.62 -6.95
N ARG A 8 15.93 12.31 -7.12
CA ARG A 8 15.62 11.42 -6.01
C ARG A 8 16.80 11.46 -5.05
N SER A 9 16.53 11.34 -3.75
CA SER A 9 17.63 11.21 -2.79
C SER A 9 18.47 9.99 -3.18
N PRO A 10 19.81 10.09 -3.21
CA PRO A 10 20.67 8.97 -3.62
C PRO A 10 20.50 7.72 -2.74
N LEU A 11 19.89 7.86 -1.56
CA LEU A 11 19.55 6.76 -0.65
C LEU A 11 18.38 5.89 -1.12
N LEU A 12 17.51 6.42 -1.99
CA LEU A 12 16.33 5.73 -2.51
C LEU A 12 16.51 5.34 -3.99
N GLU A 13 17.65 5.66 -4.59
CA GLU A 13 17.98 5.23 -5.94
C GLU A 13 18.57 3.82 -5.91
N GLY A 14 17.95 2.91 -6.67
CA GLY A 14 18.36 1.52 -6.82
C GLY A 14 17.63 0.55 -5.89
N THR A 15 18.03 -0.72 -5.96
CA THR A 15 17.29 -1.85 -5.38
C THR A 15 17.04 -1.75 -3.87
N GLY A 16 17.96 -1.14 -3.11
CA GLY A 16 17.75 -0.93 -1.67
C GLY A 16 16.55 -0.02 -1.36
N GLY A 17 16.41 1.07 -2.12
CA GLY A 17 15.26 1.97 -2.01
C GLY A 17 13.97 1.29 -2.46
N GLU A 18 14.03 0.51 -3.54
CA GLU A 18 12.89 -0.25 -4.06
C GLU A 18 12.40 -1.29 -3.03
N MET A 19 13.31 -2.05 -2.40
CA MET A 19 12.95 -3.04 -1.37
C MET A 19 12.30 -2.40 -0.14
N ILE A 20 12.80 -1.24 0.30
CA ILE A 20 12.21 -0.49 1.42
C ILE A 20 10.83 0.04 1.02
N GLY A 21 10.70 0.57 -0.20
CA GLY A 21 9.41 1.00 -0.75
C GLY A 21 8.39 -0.14 -0.74
N GLU A 22 8.74 -1.28 -1.33
CA GLU A 22 7.89 -2.47 -1.38
C GLU A 22 7.53 -2.98 0.03
N PHE A 23 8.48 -3.02 0.96
CA PHE A 23 8.21 -3.43 2.35
C PHE A 23 7.14 -2.56 3.01
N PHE A 24 7.30 -1.24 2.96
CA PHE A 24 6.33 -0.33 3.57
C PHE A 24 5.00 -0.27 2.80
N GLY A 25 5.04 -0.39 1.47
CA GLY A 25 3.85 -0.50 0.64
C GLY A 25 3.01 -1.72 0.99
N THR A 26 3.63 -2.91 1.03
CA THR A 26 2.94 -4.16 1.41
C THR A 26 2.51 -4.15 2.87
N MET A 27 3.29 -3.56 3.78
CA MET A 27 2.87 -3.40 5.18
C MET A 27 1.56 -2.61 5.28
N VAL A 28 1.43 -1.50 4.54
CA VAL A 28 0.19 -0.72 4.49
C VAL A 28 -0.95 -1.54 3.87
N LEU A 29 -0.70 -2.21 2.75
CA LEU A 29 -1.70 -3.09 2.13
C LEU A 29 -2.27 -4.11 3.12
N ILE A 30 -1.40 -4.82 3.85
CA ILE A 30 -1.81 -5.88 4.78
C ILE A 30 -2.46 -5.30 6.05
N LEU A 31 -1.90 -4.24 6.64
CA LEU A 31 -2.48 -3.64 7.86
C LEU A 31 -3.91 -3.14 7.62
N PHE A 32 -4.19 -2.53 6.47
CA PHE A 32 -5.54 -2.03 6.15
C PHE A 32 -6.45 -3.14 5.59
N GLY A 33 -5.93 -4.03 4.74
CA GLY A 33 -6.68 -5.16 4.17
C GLY A 33 -7.13 -6.17 5.22
N ASP A 34 -6.19 -6.65 6.04
CA ASP A 34 -6.53 -7.56 7.15
C ASP A 34 -7.23 -6.81 8.28
N GLY A 35 -6.98 -5.51 8.45
CA GLY A 35 -7.70 -4.66 9.39
C GLY A 35 -9.20 -4.60 9.09
N VAL A 36 -9.61 -4.41 7.83
CA VAL A 36 -11.05 -4.41 7.48
C VAL A 36 -11.66 -5.80 7.68
N VAL A 37 -10.92 -6.87 7.40
CA VAL A 37 -11.37 -8.25 7.69
C VAL A 37 -11.52 -8.45 9.19
N ALA A 38 -10.57 -8.00 10.01
CA ALA A 38 -10.65 -8.09 11.46
C ALA A 38 -11.88 -7.33 11.99
N THR A 39 -12.20 -6.15 11.45
CA THR A 39 -13.42 -5.42 11.86
C THR A 39 -14.70 -6.18 11.55
N ALA A 40 -14.71 -7.01 10.50
CA ALA A 40 -15.86 -7.80 10.10
C ALA A 40 -16.14 -9.00 11.03
N PHE A 41 -15.12 -9.49 11.74
CA PHE A 41 -15.25 -10.72 12.55
C PHE A 41 -15.03 -10.49 14.06
N LEU A 42 -14.38 -9.40 14.46
CA LEU A 42 -14.02 -9.17 15.86
C LEU A 42 -15.07 -8.37 16.65
N PHE A 43 -15.85 -7.52 15.99
CA PHE A 43 -16.83 -6.66 16.66
C PHE A 43 -18.26 -7.17 16.43
N GLU A 44 -18.99 -7.47 17.50
CA GLU A 44 -20.44 -7.72 17.46
C GLU A 44 -21.23 -6.45 17.86
N PRO A 45 -22.39 -6.17 17.25
CA PRO A 45 -23.07 -6.89 16.18
C PRO A 45 -22.69 -6.36 14.79
N PHE A 46 -21.42 -6.01 14.56
CA PHE A 46 -20.98 -5.44 13.29
C PHE A 46 -21.04 -6.52 12.18
N THR A 47 -22.20 -6.65 11.56
CA THR A 47 -22.34 -7.31 10.26
C THR A 47 -21.70 -6.40 9.22
N THR A 48 -20.38 -6.44 9.12
CA THR A 48 -19.67 -5.70 8.07
C THR A 48 -20.09 -6.32 6.74
N GLU A 49 -20.84 -5.56 5.95
CA GLU A 49 -21.26 -6.02 4.64
C GLU A 49 -20.05 -6.28 3.75
N TRP A 50 -20.14 -7.31 2.91
CA TRP A 50 -19.08 -7.70 1.96
C TRP A 50 -18.55 -6.51 1.13
N VAL A 51 -19.42 -5.52 0.86
CA VAL A 51 -19.06 -4.27 0.18
C VAL A 51 -17.96 -3.50 0.92
N VAL A 52 -18.00 -3.45 2.25
CA VAL A 52 -16.99 -2.76 3.07
C VAL A 52 -15.64 -3.46 2.98
N VAL A 53 -15.63 -4.80 2.97
CA VAL A 53 -14.38 -5.58 2.78
C VAL A 53 -13.80 -5.31 1.40
N MET A 54 -14.62 -5.32 0.36
CA MET A 54 -14.18 -5.04 -1.02
C MET A 54 -13.61 -3.63 -1.17
N LEU A 55 -14.31 -2.62 -0.64
CA LEU A 55 -13.83 -1.24 -0.67
C LEU A 55 -12.58 -1.05 0.20
N GLY A 56 -12.52 -1.70 1.36
CA GLY A 56 -11.37 -1.65 2.26
C GLY A 56 -10.11 -2.20 1.61
N TRP A 57 -10.19 -3.34 0.93
CA TRP A 57 -9.06 -3.89 0.16
C TRP A 57 -8.65 -3.00 -1.01
N GLY A 58 -9.63 -2.45 -1.76
CA GLY A 58 -9.33 -1.51 -2.84
C GLY A 58 -8.61 -0.24 -2.36
N LEU A 59 -9.04 0.31 -1.23
CA LEU A 59 -8.38 1.46 -0.59
C LEU A 59 -7.00 1.09 -0.04
N ALA A 60 -6.83 -0.10 0.54
CA ALA A 60 -5.54 -0.57 1.03
C ALA A 60 -4.49 -0.65 -0.09
N VAL A 61 -4.88 -1.15 -1.27
CA VAL A 61 -4.01 -1.16 -2.46
C VAL A 61 -3.65 0.26 -2.90
N MET A 62 -4.63 1.15 -3.02
CA MET A 62 -4.40 2.55 -3.40
C MET A 62 -3.40 3.23 -2.44
N LEU A 63 -3.56 3.03 -1.13
CA LEU A 63 -2.66 3.60 -0.13
C LEU A 63 -1.24 3.00 -0.25
N GLY A 64 -1.11 1.69 -0.46
CA GLY A 64 0.18 1.05 -0.73
C GLY A 64 0.89 1.64 -1.96
N ILE A 65 0.13 1.90 -3.03
CA ILE A 65 0.66 2.55 -4.25
C ILE A 65 1.15 3.96 -3.94
N TYR A 66 0.41 4.75 -3.15
CA TYR A 66 0.86 6.10 -2.77
C TYR A 66 2.12 6.09 -1.89
N VAL A 67 2.32 5.03 -1.10
CA VAL A 67 3.49 4.89 -0.23
C VAL A 67 4.77 4.60 -1.02
N CYS A 68 4.70 3.75 -2.05
CA CYS A 68 5.92 3.23 -2.69
C CYS A 68 6.01 3.42 -4.21
N GLY A 69 4.92 3.82 -4.89
CA GLY A 69 4.87 3.86 -6.36
C GLY A 69 5.88 4.82 -6.98
N ALA A 70 6.20 5.92 -6.29
CA ALA A 70 7.23 6.86 -6.73
C ALA A 70 8.66 6.34 -6.53
N ILE A 71 8.87 5.18 -5.89
CA ILE A 71 10.19 4.61 -5.56
C ILE A 71 10.39 3.29 -6.31
N SER A 72 9.51 2.30 -6.06
CA SER A 72 9.66 0.92 -6.54
C SER A 72 8.79 0.54 -7.75
N GLY A 73 7.83 1.39 -8.12
CA GLY A 73 6.80 1.04 -9.10
C GLY A 73 5.55 0.39 -8.48
N ALA A 74 5.57 0.11 -7.16
CA ALA A 74 4.47 -0.44 -6.38
C ALA A 74 3.96 -1.80 -6.89
N HIS A 75 4.83 -2.82 -6.90
CA HIS A 75 4.39 -4.19 -7.17
C HIS A 75 3.49 -4.71 -6.05
N LEU A 76 3.86 -4.45 -4.79
CA LEU A 76 3.16 -4.77 -3.54
C LEU A 76 2.89 -6.27 -3.30
N ASN A 77 3.04 -7.09 -4.32
CA ASN A 77 2.64 -8.48 -4.41
C ASN A 77 3.65 -9.23 -5.28
N PRO A 78 4.25 -10.34 -4.80
CA PRO A 78 5.19 -11.15 -5.59
C PRO A 78 4.64 -11.72 -6.90
N ALA A 79 3.32 -11.79 -7.07
CA ALA A 79 2.68 -12.30 -8.29
C ALA A 79 2.61 -11.25 -9.43
N VAL A 80 2.83 -9.98 -9.11
CA VAL A 80 2.86 -8.85 -10.06
C VAL A 80 4.31 -8.59 -10.43
#